data_AF-A0A954LHM0-F1
#
_entry.id   AF-A0A954LHM0-F1
#
_cell.length_a   1.000
_cell.length_b   1.000
_cell.length_c   1.000
_cell.angle_alpha   90.00
_cell.angle_beta   90.00
_cell.angle_gamma   90.00
#
_symmetry.space_group_name_H-M   'P 1'
#
loop_
_entity.id
_entity.type
_entity.pdbx_description
1 polymer ?
#
loop_
_entity_poly.entity_id
_entity_poly.type
_entity_poly.pdbx_seq_one_letter_code
_entity_poly.pdbx_strand_id
1 'polypeptide(L)'
;MVLSANWPDEETLIPDLLEAAPESRAVLDRYGLRGCGGQLGPMESLGYFARAHDVPTERLLHEIRSNLSFDARSPSGKLEILDDHQPQPEDAIYRPFFKAGIGVVLSLGALWGAYLLLQIAVTGQFASVRIHDVNAHGHAQIFGWVGLFVMGFAYQAFPRFKHTALAWPQLAFASLWMMIIGLVVRSVAQPVAVSFPRMYWPAISASVLEVLAIGLFAAI
;
A
#
# COMPACT_ATOMS: atom_id res chain seq x y z
N MET A 1 31.66 -11.14 -17.84
CA MET A 1 31.29 -12.18 -16.86
C MET A 1 30.81 -13.38 -17.66
N VAL A 2 31.46 -14.54 -17.55
CA VAL A 2 31.04 -15.73 -18.31
C VAL A 2 29.82 -16.29 -17.58
N LEU A 3 28.63 -16.07 -18.14
CA LEU A 3 27.40 -16.64 -17.62
C LEU A 3 27.53 -18.17 -17.68
N SER A 4 27.31 -18.83 -16.54
CA SER A 4 27.27 -20.29 -16.45
C SER A 4 26.24 -20.84 -17.43
N ALA A 5 26.46 -22.05 -17.96
CA ALA A 5 25.51 -22.72 -18.85
C ALA A 5 24.11 -22.90 -18.23
N ASN A 6 24.00 -22.81 -16.90
CA ASN A 6 22.75 -22.93 -16.15
C ASN A 6 22.22 -21.60 -15.58
N TRP A 7 22.84 -20.47 -15.90
CA TRP A 7 22.39 -19.17 -15.39
C TRP A 7 21.19 -18.63 -16.19
N PRO A 8 20.21 -17.96 -15.54
CA PRO A 8 20.06 -17.82 -14.08
C PRO A 8 19.54 -19.10 -13.42
N ASP A 9 19.79 -19.25 -12.12
CA ASP A 9 19.35 -20.36 -11.24
C ASP A 9 18.57 -19.85 -10.01
N GLU A 10 18.16 -20.74 -9.10
CA GLU A 10 17.32 -20.37 -7.95
C GLU A 10 17.98 -19.40 -6.96
N GLU A 11 19.31 -19.42 -6.88
CA GLU A 11 20.09 -18.58 -5.96
C GLU A 11 20.46 -17.23 -6.56
N THR A 12 20.27 -17.07 -7.87
CA THR A 12 20.49 -15.81 -8.56
C THR A 12 19.61 -14.72 -7.95
N LEU A 13 20.23 -13.59 -7.56
CA LEU A 13 19.50 -12.44 -7.02
C LEU A 13 18.79 -11.68 -8.15
N ILE A 14 17.59 -11.18 -7.86
CA ILE A 14 16.81 -10.38 -8.82
C ILE A 14 17.61 -9.16 -9.32
N PRO A 15 18.30 -8.38 -8.47
CA PRO A 15 19.07 -7.24 -8.93
C PRO A 15 20.20 -7.64 -9.88
N ASP A 16 20.93 -8.71 -9.56
CA ASP A 16 22.01 -9.22 -10.42
C ASP A 16 21.47 -9.67 -11.79
N LEU A 17 20.31 -10.33 -11.81
CA LEU A 17 19.62 -10.68 -13.05
C LEU A 17 19.22 -9.44 -13.84
N LEU A 18 18.61 -8.45 -13.20
CA LEU A 18 18.09 -7.26 -13.88
C LEU A 18 19.18 -6.27 -14.30
N GLU A 19 20.34 -6.27 -13.64
CA GLU A 19 21.54 -5.57 -14.10
C GLU A 19 22.12 -6.23 -15.36
N ALA A 20 22.16 -7.57 -15.40
CA ALA A 20 22.72 -8.31 -16.53
C ALA A 20 21.76 -8.44 -17.71
N ALA A 21 20.46 -8.49 -17.44
CA ALA A 21 19.39 -8.73 -18.41
C ALA A 21 18.07 -8.01 -18.01
N PRO A 22 17.99 -6.69 -18.21
CA PRO A 22 16.83 -5.87 -17.83
C PRO A 22 15.49 -6.35 -18.39
N GLU A 23 15.49 -6.97 -19.58
CA GLU A 23 14.31 -7.54 -20.26
C GLU A 23 13.59 -8.61 -19.42
N SER A 24 14.32 -9.29 -18.54
CA SER A 24 13.77 -10.31 -17.64
C SER A 24 12.74 -9.73 -16.65
N ARG A 25 12.73 -8.40 -16.46
CA ARG A 25 11.74 -7.71 -15.63
C ARG A 25 10.32 -8.02 -16.05
N ALA A 26 10.06 -8.07 -17.36
CA ALA A 26 8.72 -8.34 -17.90
C ALA A 26 8.23 -9.76 -17.56
N VAL A 27 9.14 -10.72 -17.31
CA VAL A 27 8.78 -12.05 -16.83
C VAL A 27 8.39 -11.97 -15.34
N LEU A 28 9.23 -11.35 -14.52
CA LEU A 28 9.00 -11.24 -13.06
C LEU A 28 7.75 -10.42 -12.73
N ASP A 29 7.48 -9.38 -13.50
CA ASP A 29 6.31 -8.52 -13.32
C ASP A 29 4.98 -9.26 -13.54
N ARG A 30 4.96 -10.26 -14.44
CA ARG A 30 3.79 -11.16 -14.62
C ARG A 30 3.50 -12.01 -13.37
N TYR A 31 4.51 -12.21 -12.54
CA TYR A 31 4.45 -12.98 -11.30
C TYR A 31 4.46 -12.08 -10.05
N GLY A 32 4.15 -10.79 -10.19
CA GLY A 32 3.90 -9.91 -9.04
C GLY A 32 5.08 -9.07 -8.56
N LEU A 33 6.17 -8.97 -9.34
CA LEU A 33 7.28 -8.05 -9.02
C LEU A 33 6.94 -6.56 -9.24
N ARG A 34 5.86 -6.24 -9.97
CA ARG A 34 5.49 -4.85 -10.31
C ARG A 34 5.41 -3.96 -9.08
N GLY A 35 6.02 -2.78 -9.14
CA GLY A 35 6.05 -1.82 -8.03
C GLY A 35 6.81 -2.26 -6.77
N CYS A 36 7.55 -3.37 -6.80
CA CYS A 36 8.41 -3.84 -5.71
C CYS A 36 9.89 -3.57 -6.04
N GLY A 37 10.65 -3.13 -5.03
CA GLY A 37 12.12 -3.04 -5.09
C GLY A 37 12.72 -2.01 -6.07
N GLY A 38 11.91 -1.12 -6.66
CA GLY A 38 12.41 -0.16 -7.66
C GLY A 38 12.78 -0.85 -8.98
N GLN A 39 13.67 -0.24 -9.77
CA GLN A 39 14.02 -0.72 -11.11
C GLN A 39 14.71 -2.11 -11.08
N LEU A 40 15.62 -2.31 -10.13
CA LEU A 40 16.37 -3.57 -9.96
C LEU A 40 15.66 -4.61 -9.11
N GLY A 41 14.45 -4.32 -8.61
CA GLY A 41 13.74 -5.24 -7.73
C GLY A 41 14.40 -5.36 -6.35
N PRO A 42 13.81 -6.18 -5.45
CA PRO A 42 14.28 -6.33 -4.09
C PRO A 42 15.51 -7.24 -4.01
N MET A 43 16.28 -7.16 -2.92
CA MET A 43 17.44 -8.01 -2.66
C MET A 43 17.02 -9.43 -2.26
N GLU A 44 16.44 -10.16 -3.21
CA GLU A 44 15.85 -11.49 -3.03
C GLU A 44 16.31 -12.42 -4.16
N SER A 45 16.38 -13.73 -3.88
CA SER A 45 16.71 -14.73 -4.91
C SER A 45 15.48 -15.12 -5.74
N LEU A 46 15.72 -15.60 -6.97
CA LEU A 46 14.64 -16.08 -7.85
C LEU A 46 13.86 -17.24 -7.22
N GLY A 47 14.51 -18.12 -6.46
CA GLY A 47 13.86 -19.22 -5.75
C GLY A 47 12.99 -18.72 -4.58
N TYR A 48 13.43 -17.70 -3.86
CA TYR A 48 12.59 -17.07 -2.83
C TYR A 48 11.35 -16.43 -3.45
N PHE A 49 11.54 -15.62 -4.50
CA PHE A 49 10.46 -14.98 -5.24
C PHE A 49 9.45 -15.99 -5.77
N ALA A 50 9.91 -17.06 -6.43
CA ALA A 50 9.06 -18.13 -6.94
C ALA A 50 8.18 -18.73 -5.84
N ARG A 51 8.75 -19.06 -4.68
CA ARG A 51 7.99 -19.59 -3.53
C ARG A 51 7.03 -18.57 -2.93
N ALA A 52 7.46 -17.32 -2.76
CA ALA A 52 6.63 -16.27 -2.17
C ALA A 52 5.41 -15.92 -3.04
N HIS A 53 5.54 -16.10 -4.35
CA HIS A 53 4.50 -15.81 -5.34
C HIS A 53 3.79 -17.07 -5.87
N ASP A 54 4.00 -18.24 -5.24
CA ASP A 54 3.38 -19.52 -5.63
C ASP A 54 3.58 -19.87 -7.12
N VAL A 55 4.79 -19.63 -7.63
CA VAL A 55 5.21 -19.96 -8.99
C VAL A 55 6.19 -21.13 -8.94
N PRO A 56 5.99 -22.21 -9.72
CA PRO A 56 6.97 -23.29 -9.80
C PRO A 56 8.33 -22.75 -10.27
N THR A 57 9.39 -22.89 -9.47
CA THR A 57 10.69 -22.27 -9.76
C THR A 57 11.25 -22.66 -11.12
N GLU A 58 11.13 -23.95 -11.48
CA GLU A 58 11.57 -24.45 -12.79
C GLU A 58 10.86 -23.76 -13.96
N ARG A 59 9.56 -23.48 -13.82
CA ARG A 59 8.80 -22.74 -14.83
C ARG A 59 9.31 -21.31 -14.94
N LEU A 60 9.54 -20.63 -13.81
CA LEU A 60 10.05 -19.27 -13.80
C LEU A 60 11.43 -19.19 -14.48
N LEU A 61 12.36 -20.05 -14.08
CA LEU A 61 13.71 -20.09 -14.65
C LEU A 61 13.69 -20.42 -16.14
N HIS A 62 12.84 -21.36 -16.57
CA HIS A 62 12.66 -21.67 -17.99
C HIS A 62 12.14 -20.46 -18.77
N GLU A 63 11.13 -19.75 -18.27
CA GLU A 63 10.59 -18.56 -18.93
C GLU A 63 11.64 -17.44 -19.04
N ILE A 64 12.42 -17.18 -17.98
CA ILE A 64 13.51 -16.20 -18.01
C ILE A 64 14.56 -16.60 -19.05
N ARG A 65 15.10 -17.83 -18.99
CA ARG A 65 16.11 -18.32 -19.95
C ARG A 65 15.61 -18.26 -21.40
N SER A 66 14.33 -18.56 -21.62
CA SER A 66 13.71 -18.48 -22.95
C SER A 66 13.66 -17.06 -23.49
N ASN A 67 13.42 -16.06 -22.61
CA ASN A 67 13.40 -14.65 -22.95
C ASN A 67 14.81 -14.14 -23.33
N LEU A 68 15.83 -14.48 -22.53
CA LEU A 68 17.24 -14.17 -22.83
C LEU A 68 17.69 -14.73 -24.19
N SER A 69 17.28 -15.97 -24.50
CA SER A 69 17.65 -16.66 -25.74
C SER A 69 16.93 -16.11 -26.98
N PHE A 70 15.79 -15.45 -26.79
CA PHE A 70 15.04 -14.82 -27.88
C PHE A 70 15.71 -13.51 -28.30
N ASP A 71 16.10 -12.66 -27.34
CA ASP A 71 16.78 -11.39 -27.62
C ASP A 71 18.18 -11.59 -28.21
N ALA A 72 18.92 -12.61 -27.76
CA ALA A 72 20.21 -12.97 -28.36
C ALA A 72 20.11 -13.32 -29.86
N ARG A 73 18.92 -13.71 -30.36
CA ARG A 73 18.66 -14.06 -31.76
C ARG A 73 18.15 -12.88 -32.60
N SER A 74 17.99 -11.68 -32.02
CA SER A 74 17.58 -10.46 -32.72
C SER A 74 18.74 -9.46 -32.75
N PRO A 75 19.70 -9.55 -33.70
CA PRO A 75 20.96 -8.79 -33.65
C PRO A 75 20.79 -7.30 -33.99
N SER A 76 19.60 -6.86 -34.42
CA SER A 76 19.33 -5.49 -34.86
C SER A 76 18.24 -4.78 -34.06
N GLY A 77 17.83 -5.33 -32.92
CA GLY A 77 16.85 -4.71 -32.04
C GLY A 77 17.53 -3.96 -30.91
N LYS A 78 18.11 -2.78 -31.16
CA LYS A 78 17.82 -1.67 -30.24
C LYS A 78 16.32 -1.40 -30.38
N LEU A 79 15.48 -2.35 -29.95
CA LEU A 79 14.08 -2.03 -29.68
C LEU A 79 14.18 -0.91 -28.68
N GLU A 80 13.53 0.20 -29.02
CA GLU A 80 12.99 1.15 -28.05
C GLU A 80 12.93 0.46 -26.69
N ILE A 81 13.80 0.87 -25.77
CA ILE A 81 13.57 0.65 -24.35
C ILE A 81 12.14 1.09 -24.20
N LEU A 82 11.23 0.14 -24.02
CA LEU A 82 9.85 0.44 -23.72
C LEU A 82 9.95 1.18 -22.38
N ASP A 83 10.00 2.49 -22.49
CA ASP A 83 9.91 3.52 -21.45
C ASP A 83 8.58 3.41 -20.67
N ASP A 84 7.86 2.29 -20.85
CA ASP A 84 6.64 1.87 -20.20
C ASP A 84 6.90 1.17 -18.85
N HIS A 85 8.16 1.02 -18.44
CA HIS A 85 8.52 0.59 -17.07
C HIS A 85 8.53 1.75 -16.07
N GLN A 86 8.00 2.93 -16.43
CA GLN A 86 7.73 3.97 -15.46
C GLN A 86 6.71 3.42 -14.45
N PRO A 87 7.01 3.44 -13.14
CA PRO A 87 6.08 2.95 -12.13
C PRO A 87 4.76 3.68 -12.32
N GLN A 88 3.70 2.94 -12.65
CA GLN A 88 2.41 3.56 -12.86
C GLN A 88 1.92 4.13 -11.52
N PRO A 89 1.14 5.23 -11.51
CA PRO A 89 0.65 5.80 -10.25
C PRO A 89 -0.07 4.78 -9.35
N GLU A 90 -0.67 3.75 -9.95
CA GLU A 90 -1.27 2.59 -9.27
C GLU A 90 -0.27 1.73 -8.49
N ASP A 91 0.97 1.60 -8.95
CA ASP A 91 2.03 0.86 -8.24
C ASP A 91 2.46 1.56 -6.95
N ALA A 92 2.16 2.85 -6.83
CA ALA A 92 2.49 3.68 -5.68
C ALA A 92 1.26 4.08 -4.85
N ILE A 93 0.08 3.49 -5.13
CA ILE A 93 -1.19 3.89 -4.52
C ILE A 93 -1.21 3.74 -3.00
N TYR A 94 -0.42 2.81 -2.45
CA TYR A 94 -0.27 2.60 -1.00
C TYR A 94 0.39 3.77 -0.27
N ARG A 95 1.26 4.54 -0.95
CA ARG A 95 2.04 5.63 -0.34
C ARG A 95 1.17 6.72 0.26
N PRO A 96 0.17 7.29 -0.43
CA PRO A 96 -0.69 8.31 0.16
C PRO A 96 -1.51 7.79 1.34
N PHE A 97 -1.90 6.50 1.36
CA PHE A 97 -2.55 5.89 2.53
C PHE A 97 -1.62 5.87 3.74
N PHE A 98 -0.37 5.45 3.58
CA PHE A 98 0.61 5.48 4.67
C PHE A 98 0.92 6.89 5.13
N LYS A 99 1.10 7.84 4.21
CA LYS A 99 1.31 9.25 4.56
C LYS A 99 0.12 9.82 5.33
N ALA A 100 -1.10 9.54 4.91
CA ALA A 100 -2.31 9.97 5.60
C ALA A 100 -2.42 9.30 6.98
N GLY A 101 -2.20 8.00 7.09
CA GLY A 101 -2.18 7.27 8.36
C GLY A 101 -1.12 7.81 9.33
N ILE A 102 0.08 8.15 8.84
CA ILE A 102 1.14 8.80 9.64
C ILE A 102 0.69 10.20 10.08
N GLY A 103 0.08 10.97 9.17
CA GLY A 103 -0.47 12.28 9.50
C GLY A 103 -1.51 12.18 10.62
N VAL A 104 -2.42 11.21 10.54
CA VAL A 104 -3.46 10.96 11.55
C VAL A 104 -2.86 10.49 12.87
N VAL A 105 -1.97 9.49 12.86
CA VAL A 105 -1.39 8.95 14.10
C VAL A 105 -0.60 10.00 14.85
N LEU A 106 0.07 10.93 14.16
CA LEU A 106 0.81 12.00 14.84
C LEU A 106 -0.10 13.12 15.33
N SER A 107 -1.20 13.42 14.62
CA SER A 107 -2.13 14.50 14.95
C SER A 107 -3.28 14.05 15.86
N LEU A 108 -4.39 13.59 15.29
CA LEU A 108 -5.60 13.14 15.99
C LEU A 108 -5.34 11.91 16.87
N GLY A 109 -4.26 11.19 16.59
CA GLY A 109 -3.71 10.14 17.44
C GLY A 109 -2.90 10.70 18.61
N ALA A 110 -1.59 10.65 18.51
CA ALA A 110 -0.62 10.89 19.57
C ALA A 110 -0.74 12.28 20.20
N LEU A 111 -0.84 13.36 19.40
CA LEU A 111 -0.93 14.71 19.94
C LEU A 111 -2.24 14.91 20.73
N TRP A 112 -3.37 14.47 20.17
CA TRP A 112 -4.66 14.53 20.89
C TRP A 112 -4.64 13.65 22.14
N GLY A 113 -4.11 12.43 22.03
CA GLY A 113 -3.99 11.50 23.17
C GLY A 113 -3.13 12.08 24.29
N ALA A 114 -1.99 12.68 23.95
CA ALA A 114 -1.11 13.36 24.90
C ALA A 114 -1.83 14.55 25.56
N TYR A 115 -2.62 15.31 24.81
CA TYR A 115 -3.45 16.39 25.36
C TYR A 115 -4.49 15.88 26.37
N LEU A 116 -5.15 14.76 26.11
CA LEU A 116 -6.08 14.14 27.05
C LEU A 116 -5.36 13.63 28.31
N LEU A 117 -4.21 12.98 28.15
CA LEU A 117 -3.39 12.51 29.27
C LEU A 117 -2.86 13.66 30.12
N LEU A 118 -2.48 14.79 29.50
CA LEU A 118 -2.06 15.99 30.22
C LEU A 118 -3.20 16.56 31.08
N GLN A 119 -4.43 16.61 30.56
CA GLN A 119 -5.58 17.04 31.35
C GLN A 119 -5.84 16.13 32.54
N ILE A 120 -5.77 14.81 32.34
CA ILE A 120 -5.90 13.83 33.42
C ILE A 120 -4.80 14.04 34.46
N ALA A 121 -3.55 14.25 34.03
CA ALA A 121 -2.41 14.45 34.92
C ALA A 121 -2.54 15.73 35.75
N VAL A 122 -2.94 16.84 35.13
CA VAL A 122 -3.10 18.14 35.82
C VAL A 122 -4.27 18.13 36.80
N THR A 123 -5.38 17.47 36.46
CA THR A 123 -6.58 17.42 37.32
C THR A 123 -6.53 16.28 38.35
N GLY A 124 -5.68 15.28 38.14
CA GLY A 124 -5.62 14.06 38.95
C GLY A 124 -6.87 13.17 38.82
N GLN A 125 -7.73 13.41 37.81
CA GLN A 125 -9.02 12.72 37.67
C GLN A 125 -9.24 12.23 36.24
N PHE A 126 -9.49 10.94 36.07
CA PHE A 126 -9.83 10.35 34.77
C PHE A 126 -11.12 10.93 34.17
N ALA A 127 -12.09 11.30 35.02
CA ALA A 127 -13.36 11.87 34.57
C ALA A 127 -13.25 13.32 34.05
N SER A 128 -12.07 13.93 34.12
CA SER A 128 -11.83 15.29 33.59
C SER A 128 -11.91 15.37 32.07
N VAL A 129 -11.69 14.25 31.37
CA VAL A 129 -11.82 14.16 29.91
C VAL A 129 -13.17 13.58 29.52
N ARG A 130 -13.78 14.12 28.47
CA ARG A 130 -15.11 13.66 28.04
C ARG A 130 -14.95 12.39 27.21
N ILE A 131 -15.90 11.46 27.38
CA ILE A 131 -15.92 10.21 26.60
C ILE A 131 -15.96 10.46 25.08
N HIS A 132 -16.55 11.57 24.64
CA HIS A 132 -16.58 11.95 23.23
C HIS A 132 -15.19 12.30 22.67
N ASP A 133 -14.33 12.93 23.47
CA ASP A 133 -12.94 13.23 23.08
C ASP A 133 -12.11 11.95 23.02
N VAL A 134 -12.28 11.07 24.02
CA VAL A 134 -11.60 9.76 24.08
C VAL A 134 -12.01 8.90 22.88
N ASN A 135 -13.30 8.83 22.56
CA ASN A 135 -13.80 8.09 21.41
C ASN A 135 -13.34 8.68 20.08
N ALA A 136 -13.31 10.01 19.93
CA ALA A 136 -12.82 10.65 18.71
C ALA A 136 -11.33 10.35 18.47
N HIS A 137 -10.51 10.39 19.53
CA HIS A 137 -9.11 9.98 19.49
C HIS A 137 -8.95 8.48 19.15
N GLY A 138 -9.66 7.60 19.85
CA GLY A 138 -9.60 6.15 19.62
C GLY A 138 -10.04 5.75 18.21
N HIS A 139 -11.08 6.40 17.68
CA HIS A 139 -11.54 6.21 16.31
C HIS A 139 -10.46 6.62 15.30
N ALA A 140 -9.78 7.75 15.53
CA ALA A 140 -8.65 8.18 14.70
C ALA A 140 -7.46 7.21 14.75
N GLN A 141 -7.16 6.59 15.89
CA GLN A 141 -6.11 5.56 15.99
C GLN A 141 -6.49 4.29 15.22
N ILE A 142 -7.72 3.81 15.37
CA ILE A 142 -8.14 2.52 14.78
C ILE A 142 -8.48 2.69 13.31
N PHE A 143 -9.48 3.50 12.96
CA PHE A 143 -9.94 3.63 11.57
C PHE A 143 -9.08 4.56 10.74
N GLY A 144 -8.45 5.54 11.38
CA GLY A 144 -7.53 6.46 10.72
C GLY A 144 -6.15 5.86 10.54
N TRP A 145 -5.39 5.63 11.62
CA TRP A 145 -4.03 5.10 11.49
C TRP A 145 -4.01 3.64 11.03
N VAL A 146 -4.51 2.71 11.84
CA VAL A 146 -4.45 1.27 11.52
C VAL A 146 -5.23 0.98 10.25
N GLY A 147 -6.45 1.52 10.12
CA GLY A 147 -7.31 1.33 8.96
C GLY A 147 -6.69 1.79 7.65
N LEU A 148 -6.13 3.00 7.58
CA LEU A 148 -5.45 3.47 6.37
C LEU A 148 -4.20 2.64 6.05
N PHE A 149 -3.46 2.17 7.07
CA PHE A 149 -2.33 1.26 6.84
C PHE A 149 -2.79 -0.08 6.26
N VAL A 150 -3.85 -0.67 6.81
CA VAL A 150 -4.41 -1.93 6.31
C VAL A 150 -4.88 -1.77 4.86
N MET A 151 -5.61 -0.70 4.54
CA MET A 151 -6.06 -0.42 3.17
C MET A 151 -4.88 -0.22 2.22
N GLY A 152 -3.91 0.61 2.58
CA GLY A 152 -2.72 0.86 1.77
C GLY A 152 -1.91 -0.41 1.51
N PHE A 153 -1.70 -1.22 2.54
CA PHE A 153 -1.02 -2.51 2.39
C PHE A 153 -1.83 -3.47 1.51
N ALA A 154 -3.14 -3.56 1.68
CA ALA A 154 -3.98 -4.46 0.88
C ALA A 154 -4.00 -4.09 -0.62
N TYR A 155 -4.09 -2.80 -0.95
CA TYR A 155 -3.98 -2.34 -2.34
C TYR A 155 -2.60 -2.65 -2.95
N GLN A 156 -1.55 -2.75 -2.13
CA GLN A 156 -0.24 -3.20 -2.57
C GLN A 156 -0.20 -4.74 -2.68
N ALA A 157 -0.56 -5.47 -1.64
CA ALA A 157 -0.26 -6.90 -1.52
C ALA A 157 -1.16 -7.77 -2.40
N PHE A 158 -2.47 -7.53 -2.41
CA PHE A 158 -3.42 -8.47 -3.01
C PHE A 158 -3.38 -8.57 -4.53
N PRO A 159 -3.28 -7.47 -5.30
CA PRO A 159 -3.11 -7.59 -6.75
C PRO A 159 -1.89 -8.44 -7.11
N ARG A 160 -0.79 -8.29 -6.35
CA ARG A 160 0.46 -9.02 -6.56
C ARG A 160 0.35 -10.50 -6.23
N PHE A 161 -0.26 -10.86 -5.10
CA PHE A 161 -0.50 -12.27 -4.76
C PHE A 161 -1.45 -12.97 -5.73
N LYS A 162 -2.32 -12.21 -6.40
CA LYS A 162 -3.25 -12.73 -7.41
C LYS A 162 -2.72 -12.60 -8.85
N HIS A 163 -1.49 -12.13 -9.04
CA HIS A 163 -0.90 -11.85 -10.35
C HIS A 163 -1.82 -11.03 -11.26
N THR A 164 -2.49 -10.03 -10.69
CA THR A 164 -3.45 -9.15 -11.37
C THR A 164 -3.15 -7.68 -11.08
N ALA A 165 -3.81 -6.79 -11.80
CA ALA A 165 -3.80 -5.36 -11.53
C ALA A 165 -5.04 -4.97 -10.72
N LEU A 166 -4.98 -3.83 -10.06
CA LEU A 166 -6.16 -3.27 -9.41
C LEU A 166 -7.18 -2.86 -10.47
N ALA A 167 -8.41 -3.36 -10.37
CA ALA A 167 -9.40 -3.19 -11.44
C ALA A 167 -9.80 -1.72 -11.67
N TRP A 168 -9.86 -0.94 -10.58
CA TRP A 168 -10.26 0.48 -10.64
C TRP A 168 -9.41 1.36 -9.71
N PRO A 169 -8.18 1.73 -10.10
CA PRO A 169 -7.27 2.51 -9.25
C PRO A 169 -7.84 3.86 -8.78
N GLN A 170 -8.68 4.48 -9.61
CA GLN A 170 -9.35 5.74 -9.27
C GLN A 170 -10.33 5.58 -8.08
N LEU A 171 -11.00 4.44 -7.97
CA LEU A 171 -11.91 4.15 -6.86
C LEU A 171 -11.13 3.92 -5.55
N ALA A 172 -9.92 3.38 -5.64
CA ALA A 172 -9.04 3.29 -4.48
C ALA A 172 -8.62 4.68 -3.98
N PHE A 173 -8.27 5.62 -4.86
CA PHE A 173 -8.05 7.02 -4.46
C PHE A 173 -9.32 7.68 -3.90
N ALA A 174 -10.49 7.39 -4.44
CA ALA A 174 -11.75 7.88 -3.88
C ALA A 174 -11.94 7.38 -2.44
N SER A 175 -11.68 6.09 -2.19
CA SER A 175 -11.77 5.50 -0.84
C SER A 175 -10.84 6.20 0.16
N LEU A 176 -9.64 6.62 -0.25
CA LEU A 176 -8.71 7.38 0.59
C LEU A 176 -9.34 8.70 1.04
N TRP A 177 -9.84 9.50 0.09
CA TRP A 177 -10.40 10.81 0.40
C TRP A 177 -11.68 10.71 1.21
N MET A 178 -12.54 9.72 0.93
CA MET A 178 -13.72 9.44 1.72
C MET A 178 -13.35 9.10 3.18
N MET A 179 -12.34 8.25 3.39
CA MET A 179 -11.83 7.94 4.74
C MET A 179 -11.27 9.19 5.45
N ILE A 180 -10.42 9.98 4.78
CA ILE A 180 -9.82 11.18 5.39
C ILE A 180 -10.90 12.20 5.78
N ILE A 181 -11.82 12.49 4.87
CA ILE A 181 -12.89 13.47 5.11
C ILE A 181 -13.80 12.99 6.23
N GLY A 182 -14.24 11.73 6.18
CA GLY A 182 -15.08 11.13 7.21
C GLY A 182 -14.39 11.17 8.58
N LEU A 183 -13.14 10.75 8.64
CA LEU A 183 -12.35 10.75 9.87
C LEU A 183 -12.22 12.16 10.46
N VAL A 184 -11.78 13.15 9.68
CA VAL A 184 -11.57 14.51 10.17
C VAL A 184 -12.87 15.14 10.62
N VAL A 185 -13.94 15.02 9.82
CA VAL A 185 -15.25 15.58 10.15
C VAL A 185 -15.80 14.92 11.42
N ARG A 186 -15.71 13.59 11.54
CA ARG A 186 -16.17 12.87 12.74
C ARG A 186 -15.38 13.25 13.98
N SER A 187 -14.04 13.28 13.90
CA SER A 187 -13.16 13.62 15.02
C SER A 187 -13.41 15.02 15.59
N VAL A 188 -13.84 15.97 14.75
CA VAL A 188 -14.21 17.33 15.20
C VAL A 188 -15.68 17.39 15.62
N ALA A 189 -16.60 16.87 14.81
CA ALA A 189 -18.03 17.02 15.02
C ALA A 189 -18.52 16.29 16.28
N GLN A 190 -17.98 15.10 16.59
CA GLN A 190 -18.42 14.30 17.74
C GLN A 190 -18.15 15.01 19.09
N PRO A 191 -16.94 15.52 19.38
CA PRO A 191 -16.71 16.30 20.59
C PRO A 191 -17.50 17.61 20.67
N VAL A 192 -17.69 18.30 19.53
CA VAL A 192 -18.42 19.58 19.47
C VAL A 192 -19.93 19.38 19.65
N ALA A 193 -20.45 18.22 19.26
CA ALA A 193 -21.88 17.89 19.39
C ALA A 193 -22.40 17.93 20.83
N VAL A 194 -21.52 17.75 21.82
CA VAL A 194 -21.85 17.91 23.24
C VAL A 194 -22.36 19.33 23.54
N SER A 195 -21.73 20.34 22.94
CA SER A 195 -22.11 21.76 23.13
C SER A 195 -23.09 22.23 22.05
N PHE A 196 -23.03 21.65 20.86
CA PHE A 196 -23.85 22.01 19.71
C PHE A 196 -24.48 20.77 19.08
N PRO A 197 -25.65 20.31 19.56
CA PRO A 197 -26.25 19.03 19.15
C PRO A 197 -26.47 18.87 17.63
N ARG A 198 -26.59 19.95 16.86
CA ARG A 198 -26.67 19.89 15.40
C ARG A 198 -25.46 19.22 14.75
N MET A 199 -24.30 19.19 15.43
CA MET A 199 -23.09 18.53 14.96
C MET A 199 -23.17 16.99 14.99
N TYR A 200 -24.22 16.39 15.58
CA TYR A 200 -24.45 14.95 15.41
C TYR A 200 -24.71 14.57 13.95
N TRP A 201 -25.38 15.42 13.17
CA TRP A 201 -25.63 15.15 11.74
C TRP A 201 -24.33 15.00 10.92
N PRO A 202 -23.39 15.96 10.92
CA PRO A 202 -22.12 15.77 10.22
C PRO A 202 -21.30 14.61 10.78
N ALA A 203 -21.33 14.34 12.09
CA ALA A 203 -20.64 13.18 12.66
C ALA A 203 -21.19 11.84 12.13
N ILE A 204 -22.52 11.70 12.02
CA ILE A 204 -23.17 10.51 11.47
C ILE A 204 -22.87 10.39 9.97
N SER A 205 -23.06 11.46 9.20
CA SER A 205 -22.78 11.46 7.76
C SER A 205 -21.33 11.11 7.45
N ALA A 206 -20.39 11.62 8.25
CA ALA A 206 -18.99 11.28 8.16
C ALA A 206 -18.72 9.79 8.42
N SER A 207 -19.40 9.20 9.41
CA SER A 207 -19.29 7.76 9.70
C SER A 207 -19.83 6.90 8.56
N VAL A 208 -20.95 7.33 7.95
CA VAL A 208 -21.51 6.67 6.76
C VAL A 208 -20.52 6.75 5.60
N LEU A 209 -19.86 7.89 5.42
CA LEU A 209 -18.84 8.06 4.39
C LEU A 209 -17.65 7.11 4.58
N GLU A 210 -17.17 6.93 5.81
CA GLU A 210 -16.13 5.95 6.15
C GLU A 210 -16.57 4.52 5.82
N VAL A 211 -17.80 4.14 6.19
CA VAL A 211 -18.36 2.81 5.88
C VAL A 211 -18.45 2.58 4.37
N LEU A 212 -18.91 3.58 3.61
CA LEU A 212 -18.96 3.50 2.15
C LEU A 212 -17.56 3.38 1.54
N ALA A 213 -16.57 4.06 2.11
CA ALA A 213 -15.17 3.96 1.67
C ALA A 213 -14.62 2.55 1.88
N ILE A 214 -14.91 1.93 3.03
CA ILE A 214 -14.52 0.56 3.35
C ILE A 214 -15.25 -0.43 2.44
N GLY A 215 -16.54 -0.21 2.17
CA GLY A 215 -17.32 -1.02 1.23
C GLY A 215 -16.75 -0.95 -0.20
N LEU A 216 -16.34 0.24 -0.62
CA LEU A 216 -15.66 0.44 -1.90
C LEU A 216 -14.32 -0.29 -1.95
N PHE A 217 -13.50 -0.16 -0.91
CA PHE A 217 -12.22 -0.87 -0.76
C PHE A 217 -12.36 -2.39 -0.85
N ALA A 218 -13.40 -2.95 -0.23
CA ALA A 218 -13.63 -4.39 -0.26
C ALA A 218 -14.13 -4.90 -1.62
N ALA A 219 -14.66 -4.02 -2.48
CA ALA A 219 -15.30 -4.38 -3.74
C ALA A 219 -14.37 -4.29 -4.97
N ILE A 220 -13.22 -3.62 -4.86
CA ILE A 220 -12.31 -3.32 -5.98
C ILE A 220 -10.97 -4.03 -5.86
#